data_AF-A0A2G5HJT4-F1
#
_entry.id   AF-A0A2G5HJT4-F1
#
_cell.length_a   1.000
_cell.length_b   1.000
_cell.length_c   1.000
_cell.angle_alpha   90.00
_cell.angle_beta   90.00
_cell.angle_gamma   90.00
#
_symmetry.space_group_name_H-M   'P 1'
#
loop_
_entity.id
_entity.type
_entity.pdbx_description
1 polymer ?
#
loop_
_entity_poly.entity_id
_entity_poly.type
_entity_poly.pdbx_seq_one_letter_code
_entity_poly.pdbx_strand_id
1 'polypeptide(L)'
;MLKVIRSVLVTPEHYRRQFPVTRQNPITSPKFSTTAVKMVKDNDTVIEEFNDIVNMSAKDLQDWLGSEESTGAGWDKDDGSGETIGHESGRKIVKILEDNPKKDPEKYSEDDIAHMRKVVAYCKRHLAQEGKAKQDPNSKSAKSLKNWGHDPQKS
;
A
#
# COMPACT_ATOMS: atom_id res chain seq x y z
N MET A 1 45.26 38.52 44.46
CA MET A 1 44.59 39.08 45.65
C MET A 1 43.55 38.07 46.11
N LEU A 2 43.63 37.63 47.36
CA LEU A 2 42.83 36.58 47.99
C LEU A 2 41.51 37.15 48.57
N LYS A 3 40.43 36.33 48.62
CA LYS A 3 39.25 36.29 49.54
C LYS A 3 38.15 35.45 48.85
N VAL A 4 37.87 34.18 49.19
CA VAL A 4 37.12 33.64 50.37
C VAL A 4 35.81 34.43 50.57
N ILE A 5 34.59 33.85 50.57
CA ILE A 5 33.95 33.13 51.69
C ILE A 5 32.67 32.38 51.20
N ARG A 6 32.42 31.25 51.86
CA ARG A 6 31.28 30.29 51.84
C ARG A 6 29.88 30.93 51.90
N SER A 7 28.87 30.21 51.40
CA SER A 7 27.77 29.76 52.27
C SER A 7 27.00 28.58 51.67
N VAL A 8 26.91 27.52 52.47
CA VAL A 8 26.02 26.35 52.34
C VAL A 8 24.76 26.67 53.16
N LEU A 9 23.63 26.02 52.84
CA LEU A 9 22.59 25.42 53.73
C LEU A 9 21.31 25.22 52.87
N VAL A 10 20.95 23.99 52.43
CA VAL A 10 20.30 22.85 53.16
C VAL A 10 18.79 23.14 53.35
N THR A 11 17.88 22.32 52.83
CA THR A 11 17.21 21.14 53.47
C THR A 11 16.17 20.48 52.50
N PRO A 12 15.40 19.42 52.86
CA PRO A 12 15.81 18.01 53.03
C PRO A 12 14.81 16.97 52.45
N GLU A 13 15.25 15.71 52.40
CA GLU A 13 14.49 14.44 52.53
C GLU A 13 13.11 14.21 51.85
N HIS A 14 13.01 13.05 51.16
CA HIS A 14 12.06 11.93 51.32
C HIS A 14 12.31 11.04 50.06
N TYR A 15 12.50 9.72 50.07
CA TYR A 15 12.12 8.66 50.98
C TYR A 15 12.91 7.39 50.60
N ARG A 16 13.40 6.71 51.63
CA ARG A 16 14.07 5.40 51.64
C ARG A 16 13.13 4.29 51.12
N ARG A 17 13.65 3.26 50.44
CA ARG A 17 13.44 1.82 50.80
C ARG A 17 14.14 0.85 49.84
N GLN A 18 14.68 -0.18 50.47
CA GLN A 18 15.45 -1.31 49.92
C GLN A 18 14.54 -2.32 49.20
N PHE A 19 15.06 -2.99 48.17
CA PHE A 19 14.66 -4.36 47.81
C PHE A 19 15.89 -5.18 47.38
N PRO A 20 16.01 -6.45 47.79
CA PRO A 20 17.20 -7.27 47.56
C PRO A 20 17.05 -8.28 46.39
N VAL A 21 18.21 -8.74 45.85
CA VAL A 21 18.46 -10.02 45.12
C VAL A 21 17.88 -10.06 43.68
N THR A 22 18.64 -10.45 42.63
CA THR A 22 18.92 -11.86 42.28
C THR A 22 20.02 -11.97 41.19
N ARG A 23 20.80 -13.05 41.28
CA ARG A 23 21.80 -13.52 40.30
C ARG A 23 21.26 -13.54 38.86
N GLN A 24 22.11 -13.15 37.92
CA GLN A 24 21.93 -13.35 36.48
C GLN A 24 21.99 -14.85 36.15
N ASN A 25 20.92 -15.37 35.53
CA ASN A 25 20.99 -16.51 34.62
C ASN A 25 21.04 -15.95 33.19
N PRO A 26 21.92 -16.46 32.31
CA PRO A 26 21.92 -16.03 30.92
C PRO A 26 20.74 -16.70 30.19
N ILE A 27 19.69 -15.92 29.92
CA ILE A 27 18.69 -16.31 28.93
C ILE A 27 19.36 -16.14 27.57
N THR A 28 19.63 -17.26 26.91
CA THR A 28 19.95 -17.29 25.48
C THR A 28 18.81 -16.61 24.73
N SER A 29 19.03 -15.36 24.32
CA SER A 29 18.12 -14.64 23.44
C SER A 29 18.13 -15.34 22.08
N PRO A 30 16.97 -15.65 21.48
CA PRO A 30 16.94 -15.96 20.06
C PRO A 30 17.43 -14.71 19.33
N LYS A 31 18.45 -14.85 18.49
CA LYS A 31 18.84 -13.79 17.55
C LYS A 31 17.71 -13.62 16.54
N PHE A 32 16.68 -12.85 16.89
CA PHE A 32 15.76 -12.34 15.88
C PHE A 32 16.52 -11.30 15.07
N SER A 33 17.01 -11.74 13.92
CA SER A 33 17.47 -10.85 12.86
C SER A 33 16.29 -9.96 12.46
N THR A 34 16.31 -8.71 12.91
CA THR A 34 15.37 -7.68 12.52
C THR A 34 15.66 -7.26 11.08
N THR A 35 15.30 -8.11 10.13
CA THR A 35 14.96 -7.67 8.78
C THR A 35 13.44 -7.62 8.78
N ALA A 36 12.86 -6.42 8.70
CA ALA A 36 11.43 -6.26 8.48
C ALA A 36 11.08 -6.90 7.13
N VAL A 37 10.76 -8.19 7.15
CA VAL A 37 10.16 -8.88 6.01
C VAL A 37 8.81 -8.21 5.83
N LYS A 38 8.70 -7.34 4.83
CA LYS A 38 7.43 -6.83 4.34
C LYS A 38 6.55 -8.07 4.11
N MET A 39 5.59 -8.34 5.00
CA MET A 39 4.68 -9.48 4.84
C MET A 39 3.90 -9.22 3.56
N VAL A 40 4.36 -9.84 2.47
CA VAL A 40 3.64 -9.84 1.21
C VAL A 40 2.41 -10.67 1.47
N LYS A 41 1.23 -10.10 1.20
CA LYS A 41 -0.04 -10.81 1.33
C LYS A 41 0.02 -12.13 0.56
N ASP A 42 -0.58 -13.17 1.12
CA ASP A 42 -0.76 -14.46 0.46
C ASP A 42 -1.48 -14.28 -0.88
N ASN A 43 -1.22 -15.23 -1.80
CA ASN A 43 -1.75 -15.15 -3.16
C ASN A 43 -3.28 -15.14 -3.17
N ASP A 44 -3.91 -15.96 -2.32
CA ASP A 44 -5.36 -16.12 -2.27
C ASP A 44 -6.04 -14.81 -1.84
N THR A 45 -5.57 -14.19 -0.77
CA THR A 45 -6.04 -12.87 -0.32
C THR A 45 -5.86 -11.80 -1.40
N VAL A 46 -4.77 -11.85 -2.17
CA VAL A 46 -4.58 -10.89 -3.27
C VAL A 46 -5.61 -11.10 -4.37
N ILE A 47 -5.89 -12.35 -4.74
CA ILE A 47 -6.85 -12.70 -5.78
C ILE A 47 -8.25 -12.26 -5.34
N GLU A 48 -8.63 -12.54 -4.09
CA GLU A 48 -9.90 -12.07 -3.51
C GLU A 48 -10.00 -10.54 -3.54
N GLU A 49 -9.01 -9.84 -2.98
CA GLU A 49 -9.00 -8.37 -2.95
C GLU A 49 -8.99 -7.74 -4.35
N PHE A 50 -8.35 -8.40 -5.33
CA PHE A 50 -8.34 -7.97 -6.72
C PHE A 50 -9.73 -8.10 -7.34
N ASN A 51 -10.38 -9.26 -7.14
CA ASN A 51 -11.71 -9.52 -7.65
C ASN A 51 -12.79 -8.62 -7.03
N ASP A 52 -12.57 -8.16 -5.80
CA ASP A 52 -13.43 -7.19 -5.12
C ASP A 52 -13.20 -5.76 -5.61
N ILE A 53 -11.94 -5.37 -5.84
CA ILE A 53 -11.61 -3.98 -6.18
C ILE A 53 -11.80 -3.67 -7.66
N VAL A 54 -11.60 -4.66 -8.56
CA VAL A 54 -11.81 -4.50 -9.99
C VAL A 54 -13.28 -4.77 -10.31
N ASN A 55 -14.05 -3.70 -10.44
CA ASN A 55 -15.50 -3.73 -10.67
C ASN A 55 -15.89 -3.46 -12.15
N MET A 56 -14.92 -3.22 -13.02
CA MET A 56 -15.13 -3.09 -14.46
C MET A 56 -14.97 -4.45 -15.16
N SER A 57 -15.82 -4.73 -16.14
CA SER A 57 -15.62 -5.90 -17.00
C SER A 57 -14.42 -5.69 -17.94
N ALA A 58 -13.85 -6.77 -18.49
CA ALA A 58 -12.78 -6.68 -19.48
C ALA A 58 -13.16 -5.75 -20.65
N LYS A 59 -14.41 -5.89 -21.13
CA LYS A 59 -14.96 -5.06 -22.20
C LYS A 59 -15.08 -3.58 -21.79
N ASP A 60 -15.66 -3.30 -20.62
CA ASP A 60 -15.81 -1.92 -20.14
C ASP A 60 -14.45 -1.23 -19.98
N LEU A 61 -13.47 -1.98 -19.47
CA LEU A 61 -12.11 -1.47 -19.28
C LEU A 61 -11.40 -1.26 -20.61
N GLN A 62 -11.56 -2.17 -21.57
CA GLN A 62 -11.02 -2.01 -22.92
C GLN A 62 -11.62 -0.80 -23.63
N ASP A 63 -12.95 -0.63 -23.57
CA ASP A 63 -13.65 0.50 -24.17
C ASP A 63 -13.19 1.82 -23.51
N TRP A 64 -12.94 1.82 -22.19
CA TRP A 64 -12.37 2.96 -21.47
C TRP A 64 -10.93 3.30 -21.89
N LEU A 65 -10.05 2.30 -21.97
CA LEU A 65 -8.64 2.48 -22.38
C LEU A 65 -8.51 2.93 -23.85
N GLY A 66 -9.55 2.75 -24.67
CA GLY A 66 -9.61 3.32 -26.02
C GLY A 66 -9.88 4.83 -26.06
N SER A 67 -10.20 5.46 -24.93
CA SER A 67 -10.53 6.89 -24.88
C SER A 67 -9.29 7.77 -24.66
N GLU A 68 -9.31 8.98 -25.24
CA GLU A 68 -8.26 9.99 -25.02
C GLU A 68 -8.10 10.38 -23.54
N GLU A 69 -9.18 10.29 -22.77
CA GLU A 69 -9.19 10.60 -21.34
C GLU A 69 -8.37 9.60 -20.51
N SER A 70 -8.19 8.37 -21.01
CA SER A 70 -7.44 7.31 -20.34
C SER A 70 -5.93 7.47 -20.53
N THR A 71 -5.49 7.88 -21.72
CA THR A 71 -4.08 7.92 -22.12
C THR A 71 -3.24 8.82 -21.21
N GLY A 72 -3.76 10.00 -20.86
CA GLY A 72 -3.07 10.99 -20.02
C GLY A 72 -3.41 10.96 -18.52
N ALA A 73 -4.19 9.98 -18.07
CA ALA A 73 -4.65 9.92 -16.68
C ALA A 73 -3.71 9.10 -15.78
N GLY A 74 -2.81 9.80 -15.08
CA GLY A 74 -1.97 9.20 -14.05
C GLY A 74 -0.54 9.72 -14.08
N TRP A 75 0.39 8.85 -13.71
CA TRP A 75 1.82 9.13 -13.73
C TRP A 75 2.43 8.63 -15.04
N ASP A 76 3.11 9.53 -15.76
CA ASP A 76 3.80 9.22 -17.01
C ASP A 76 4.98 8.27 -16.76
N LYS A 77 5.20 7.35 -17.69
CA LYS A 77 6.39 6.51 -17.67
C LYS A 77 7.61 7.34 -18.11
N ASP A 78 8.73 7.13 -17.43
CA ASP A 78 10.01 7.77 -17.74
C ASP A 78 10.75 7.07 -18.91
N ASP A 79 10.01 6.34 -19.75
CA ASP A 79 10.57 5.59 -20.89
C ASP A 79 10.38 6.30 -22.24
N GLY A 80 9.84 7.52 -22.22
CA GLY A 80 9.61 8.33 -23.43
C GLY A 80 8.47 7.83 -24.32
N SER A 81 7.69 6.83 -23.89
CA SER A 81 6.55 6.31 -24.64
C SER A 81 5.33 7.25 -24.64
N GLY A 82 5.28 8.20 -23.70
CA GLY A 82 4.12 9.07 -23.49
C GLY A 82 2.91 8.35 -22.88
N GLU A 83 3.09 7.11 -22.43
CA GLU A 83 2.06 6.31 -21.78
C GLU A 83 2.15 6.37 -20.25
N THR A 84 1.00 6.40 -19.58
CA THR A 84 0.95 6.35 -18.11
C THR A 84 1.06 4.92 -17.58
N ILE A 85 1.62 4.77 -16.38
CA ILE A 85 1.71 3.47 -15.67
C ILE A 85 0.33 2.82 -15.50
N GLY A 86 -0.69 3.65 -15.25
CA GLY A 86 -2.07 3.19 -15.12
C GLY A 86 -2.62 2.61 -16.42
N HIS A 87 -2.34 3.24 -17.57
CA HIS A 87 -2.83 2.77 -18.86
C HIS A 87 -2.22 1.43 -19.27
N GLU A 88 -0.91 1.24 -19.04
CA GLU A 88 -0.26 -0.07 -19.22
C GLU A 88 -0.85 -1.13 -18.27
N SER A 89 -1.09 -0.75 -17.01
CA SER A 89 -1.69 -1.62 -16.01
C SER A 89 -3.09 -2.08 -16.42
N GLY A 90 -3.90 -1.16 -16.95
CA GLY A 90 -5.24 -1.46 -17.46
C GLY A 90 -5.24 -2.53 -18.53
N ARG A 91 -4.32 -2.47 -19.49
CA ARG A 91 -4.21 -3.53 -20.52
C ARG A 91 -3.88 -4.89 -19.94
N LYS A 92 -3.02 -4.95 -18.93
CA LYS A 92 -2.71 -6.20 -18.23
C LYS A 92 -3.93 -6.73 -17.48
N ILE A 93 -4.72 -5.85 -16.85
CA ILE A 93 -5.97 -6.24 -16.19
C ILE A 93 -6.97 -6.81 -17.21
N VAL A 94 -7.16 -6.17 -18.37
CA VAL A 94 -8.00 -6.70 -19.45
C VAL A 94 -7.58 -8.12 -19.80
N LYS A 95 -6.28 -8.33 -20.06
CA LYS A 95 -5.76 -9.66 -20.37
C LYS A 95 -6.03 -10.70 -19.28
N ILE A 96 -5.78 -10.35 -18.01
CA ILE A 96 -6.05 -11.23 -16.86
C ILE A 96 -7.54 -11.63 -16.81
N LEU A 97 -8.45 -10.67 -17.04
CA LEU A 97 -9.89 -10.91 -17.03
C LEU A 97 -10.37 -11.75 -18.23
N GLU A 98 -9.75 -11.58 -19.40
CA GLU A 98 -10.05 -12.36 -20.61
C GLU A 98 -9.51 -13.78 -20.55
N ASP A 99 -8.30 -13.96 -20.03
CA ASP A 99 -7.65 -15.27 -19.90
C ASP A 99 -8.33 -16.12 -18.81
N ASN A 100 -8.90 -15.49 -17.78
CA ASN A 100 -9.56 -16.18 -16.67
C ASN A 100 -10.94 -15.58 -16.30
N PRO A 101 -11.96 -15.71 -17.17
CA PRO A 101 -13.28 -15.11 -16.95
C PRO A 101 -14.04 -15.74 -15.78
N LYS A 102 -13.65 -16.96 -15.37
CA LYS A 102 -14.24 -17.67 -14.22
C LYS A 102 -13.55 -17.32 -12.89
N LYS A 103 -12.51 -16.48 -12.91
CA LYS A 103 -11.74 -16.07 -11.74
C LYS A 103 -11.18 -17.25 -10.93
N ASP A 104 -10.77 -18.30 -11.64
CA ASP A 104 -10.22 -19.51 -11.04
C ASP A 104 -8.81 -19.26 -10.46
N PRO A 105 -8.59 -19.34 -9.14
CA PRO A 105 -7.31 -19.00 -8.51
C PRO A 105 -6.11 -19.78 -9.07
N GLU A 106 -6.32 -21.03 -9.49
CA GLU A 106 -5.24 -21.92 -9.96
C GLU A 106 -4.73 -21.57 -11.37
N LYS A 107 -5.47 -20.72 -12.11
CA LYS A 107 -5.12 -20.34 -13.49
C LYS A 107 -4.26 -19.09 -13.60
N TYR A 108 -4.03 -18.39 -12.49
CA TYR A 108 -3.21 -17.19 -12.50
C TYR A 108 -1.73 -17.54 -12.44
N SER A 109 -0.94 -16.92 -13.31
CA SER A 109 0.51 -17.01 -13.24
C SER A 109 1.05 -16.18 -12.07
N GLU A 110 2.29 -16.44 -11.66
CA GLU A 110 2.96 -15.63 -10.63
C GLU A 110 3.05 -14.15 -11.04
N ASP A 111 3.23 -13.87 -12.33
CA ASP A 111 3.26 -12.52 -12.88
C ASP A 111 1.89 -11.83 -12.79
N ASP A 112 0.80 -12.56 -13.03
CA ASP A 112 -0.57 -12.04 -12.88
C ASP A 112 -0.82 -11.66 -11.42
N ILE A 113 -0.48 -12.55 -10.48
CA ILE A 113 -0.66 -12.31 -9.05
C ILE A 113 0.23 -11.14 -8.60
N ALA A 114 1.45 -11.03 -9.09
CA ALA A 114 2.34 -9.91 -8.81
C ALA A 114 1.76 -8.57 -9.34
N HIS A 115 1.09 -8.59 -10.49
CA HIS A 115 0.39 -7.42 -11.02
C HIS A 115 -0.86 -7.10 -10.20
N MET A 116 -1.69 -8.09 -9.86
CA MET A 116 -2.86 -7.93 -8.99
C MET A 116 -2.51 -7.26 -7.67
N ARG A 117 -1.39 -7.65 -7.03
CA ARG A 117 -0.88 -6.97 -5.82
C ARG A 117 -0.69 -5.47 -6.02
N LYS A 118 -0.14 -5.07 -7.16
CA LYS A 118 0.08 -3.66 -7.48
C LYS A 118 -1.25 -2.94 -7.67
N VAL A 119 -2.19 -3.56 -8.39
CA VAL A 119 -3.54 -3.02 -8.61
C VAL A 119 -4.26 -2.79 -7.30
N VAL A 120 -4.33 -3.82 -6.46
CA VAL A 120 -4.97 -3.75 -5.14
C VAL A 120 -4.34 -2.67 -4.26
N ALA A 121 -3.00 -2.63 -4.18
CA ALA A 121 -2.30 -1.64 -3.39
C ALA A 121 -2.52 -0.21 -3.91
N TYR A 122 -2.57 -0.02 -5.24
CA TYR A 122 -2.84 1.27 -5.86
C TYR A 122 -4.25 1.75 -5.55
N CYS A 123 -5.26 0.93 -5.86
CA CYS A 123 -6.66 1.29 -5.68
C CYS A 123 -6.98 1.53 -4.20
N LYS A 124 -6.54 0.67 -3.27
CA LYS A 124 -6.80 0.87 -1.83
C LYS A 124 -6.20 2.18 -1.31
N ARG A 125 -4.96 2.50 -1.70
CA ARG A 125 -4.31 3.75 -1.30
C ARG A 125 -5.04 4.97 -1.85
N HIS A 126 -5.40 4.96 -3.13
CA HIS A 126 -6.08 6.08 -3.77
C HIS A 126 -7.51 6.26 -3.25
N LEU A 127 -8.25 5.18 -3.03
CA LEU A 127 -9.58 5.24 -2.41
C LEU A 127 -9.54 5.79 -0.99
N ALA A 128 -8.50 5.46 -0.21
CA ALA A 128 -8.33 6.00 1.14
C ALA A 128 -7.89 7.48 1.16
N GLN A 129 -7.07 7.89 0.19
CA GLN A 129 -6.60 9.27 0.06
C GLN A 129 -7.67 10.19 -0.52
N GLU A 130 -8.51 9.67 -1.40
CA GLU A 130 -9.48 10.44 -2.16
C GLU A 130 -10.90 10.08 -1.79
N GLY A 131 -11.32 10.49 -0.58
CA GLY A 131 -12.75 10.62 -0.27
C GLY A 131 -13.52 11.53 -1.24
N LYS A 132 -12.80 12.29 -2.11
CA LYS A 132 -13.33 13.13 -3.18
C LYS A 132 -13.40 12.46 -4.56
N ALA A 133 -12.79 11.31 -4.81
CA ALA A 133 -12.89 10.63 -6.11
C ALA A 133 -14.34 10.21 -6.43
N LYS A 134 -15.16 9.98 -5.40
CA LYS A 134 -16.61 9.78 -5.53
C LYS A 134 -17.39 11.07 -5.86
N GLN A 135 -16.80 12.24 -5.65
CA GLN A 135 -17.48 13.54 -5.80
C GLN A 135 -17.36 14.12 -7.21
N ASP A 136 -16.27 13.81 -7.93
CA ASP A 136 -16.06 14.30 -9.31
C ASP A 136 -15.57 13.18 -10.25
N PRO A 137 -16.44 12.65 -11.12
CA PRO A 137 -16.08 11.61 -12.08
C PRO A 137 -15.11 12.10 -13.18
N ASN A 138 -14.98 13.41 -13.37
CA ASN A 138 -14.06 14.00 -14.34
C ASN A 138 -12.66 14.27 -13.75
N SER A 139 -12.48 14.04 -12.45
CA SER A 139 -11.20 14.24 -11.77
C SER A 139 -10.12 13.31 -12.34
N LYS A 140 -8.86 13.78 -12.31
CA LYS A 140 -7.70 12.98 -12.73
C LYS A 140 -7.62 11.65 -11.98
N SER A 141 -8.06 11.62 -10.73
CA SER A 141 -8.05 10.41 -9.92
C SER A 141 -9.13 9.41 -10.29
N ALA A 142 -10.37 9.86 -10.53
CA ALA A 142 -11.43 8.98 -11.02
C ALA A 142 -11.02 8.33 -12.36
N LYS A 143 -10.46 9.14 -13.28
CA LYS A 143 -9.91 8.64 -14.56
C LYS A 143 -8.77 7.64 -14.35
N SER A 144 -7.87 7.93 -13.40
CA SER A 144 -6.78 7.02 -13.08
C SER A 144 -7.30 5.72 -12.47
N LEU A 145 -8.21 5.75 -11.49
CA LEU A 145 -8.81 4.55 -10.91
C LEU A 145 -9.46 3.66 -11.98
N LYS A 146 -10.13 4.24 -12.97
CA LYS A 146 -10.67 3.51 -14.12
C LYS A 146 -9.58 2.85 -14.97
N ASN A 147 -8.43 3.49 -15.16
CA ASN A 147 -7.26 2.84 -15.78
C ASN A 147 -6.77 1.60 -14.99
N TRP A 148 -7.01 1.58 -13.68
CA TRP A 148 -6.71 0.43 -12.80
C TRP A 148 -7.90 -0.52 -12.61
N GLY A 149 -8.94 -0.42 -13.45
CA GLY A 149 -10.11 -1.32 -13.43
C GLY A 149 -11.13 -1.05 -12.34
N HIS A 150 -10.99 0.04 -11.59
CA HIS A 150 -11.94 0.45 -10.56
C HIS A 150 -12.72 1.69 -11.01
N ASP A 151 -14.01 1.53 -11.27
CA ASP A 151 -14.92 2.64 -11.52
C ASP A 151 -15.53 3.12 -10.18
N PRO A 152 -15.16 4.32 -9.68
CA PRO A 152 -15.70 4.84 -8.42
C PRO A 152 -17.21 5.14 -8.48
N GLN A 153 -17.82 5.16 -9.67
CA GLN A 153 -19.27 5.35 -9.85
C GLN A 153 -20.05 4.04 -9.82
N LYS A 154 -19.39 2.89 -10.03
CA LYS A 154 -19.99 1.56 -9.86
C LYS A 154 -19.75 1.12 -8.41
N SER A 155 -20.77 1.23 -7.55
CA SER A 155 -20.77 0.66 -6.19
C SER A 155 -21.63 -0.58 -6.13
#